data_AF-A0A118HQ56-F1
#
_entry.id   AF-A0A118HQ56-F1
#
_cell.length_a   1.000
_cell.length_b   1.000
_cell.length_c   1.000
_cell.angle_alpha   90.00
_cell.angle_beta   90.00
_cell.angle_gamma   90.00
#
_symmetry.space_group_name_H-M   'P 1'
#
loop_
_entity.id
_entity.type
_entity.pdbx_description
1 polymer ?
#
loop_
_entity_poly.entity_id
_entity_poly.type
_entity_poly.pdbx_seq_one_letter_code
_entity_poly.pdbx_strand_id
1 'polypeptide(L)'
;MASTKPKPKPKPKSTATAVAKVTSSELRKHVGTVHVGGDLGLLGRKLSNVLLLNAYDDLLTKTVHEIPVGIMSEMLGFDSKNTGALKEALRKISSTPIEFDILHAAGDEEWGVTTLLSSANIRNGIVTYEYSNALANKLANPEIYLLININVQKQFSGAYALALYENCLRFKRTGSTGWISVEIWRKLLGAEASTYDEFKHFNAEVIKKAVKEVNTVSNILVTAEYERQNRRVSKIRFLVEENPQRSMYDDGGEEQAAIRASETYRRLVKLGIADRLAVDWIQHDPDRAQKTVTYVEERKRTKKIRGSAGGYARTVFEGGGEIETIEVVDMRSAPNGIGDSSSDSDAVAEARARAISAVIKALTPEQRAQYVREFEEEGGKVSSYSLETGTFKDALERTHYTAWLRSKIGGAIPT
;
A
#
# COMPACT_ATOMS: atom_id res chain seq x y z
N MET A 1 19.84 17.71 -71.84
CA MET A 1 19.17 16.76 -70.92
C MET A 1 20.13 16.40 -69.81
N ALA A 2 19.95 16.98 -68.62
CA ALA A 2 20.72 16.65 -67.43
C ALA A 2 19.76 16.59 -66.24
N SER A 3 19.81 15.47 -65.54
CA SER A 3 18.83 14.95 -64.59
C SER A 3 18.95 15.63 -63.21
N THR A 4 17.95 16.40 -62.80
CA THR A 4 17.83 16.93 -61.44
C THR A 4 17.16 15.90 -60.52
N LYS A 5 17.93 15.31 -59.60
CA LYS A 5 17.41 14.51 -58.48
C LYS A 5 16.61 15.41 -57.50
N PRO A 6 15.42 14.99 -57.02
CA PRO A 6 14.76 15.67 -55.91
C PRO A 6 15.36 15.24 -54.56
N LYS A 7 15.54 16.20 -53.65
CA LYS A 7 16.01 16.02 -52.25
C LYS A 7 15.04 15.14 -51.44
N PRO A 8 15.52 14.32 -50.48
CA PRO A 8 14.66 13.52 -49.61
C PRO A 8 13.98 14.40 -48.56
N LYS A 9 12.68 14.17 -48.34
CA LYS A 9 11.89 14.78 -47.25
C LYS A 9 12.39 14.29 -45.88
N PRO A 10 12.41 15.14 -44.84
CA PRO A 10 12.81 14.72 -43.50
C PRO A 10 11.74 13.79 -42.89
N LYS A 11 12.18 12.66 -42.33
CA LYS A 11 11.33 11.75 -41.54
C LYS A 11 10.89 12.45 -40.25
N PRO A 12 9.65 12.26 -39.77
CA PRO A 12 9.24 12.79 -38.48
C PRO A 12 10.00 12.08 -37.35
N LYS A 13 10.55 12.87 -36.42
CA LYS A 13 11.22 12.41 -35.22
C LYS A 13 10.22 11.65 -34.35
N SER A 14 10.53 10.41 -33.96
CA SER A 14 9.75 9.69 -32.96
C SER A 14 9.86 10.40 -31.62
N THR A 15 8.76 10.97 -31.14
CA THR A 15 8.58 11.38 -29.75
C THR A 15 8.78 10.16 -28.86
N ALA A 16 9.88 10.14 -28.12
CA ALA A 16 10.10 9.18 -27.05
C ALA A 16 9.08 9.48 -25.94
N THR A 17 8.11 8.60 -25.77
CA THR A 17 7.18 8.63 -24.65
C THR A 17 7.96 8.34 -23.38
N ALA A 18 7.97 9.28 -22.43
CA ALA A 18 8.55 9.09 -21.11
C ALA A 18 7.76 8.01 -20.37
N VAL A 19 8.33 6.81 -20.24
CA VAL A 19 7.81 5.74 -19.37
C VAL A 19 8.73 5.61 -18.18
N ALA A 20 8.36 6.26 -17.10
CA ALA A 20 8.89 5.96 -15.77
C ALA A 20 7.83 6.31 -14.74
N LYS A 21 7.34 5.29 -14.01
CA LYS A 21 7.37 5.33 -12.54
C LYS A 21 6.94 4.00 -11.93
N VAL A 22 7.90 3.32 -11.32
CA VAL A 22 7.69 2.66 -10.03
C VAL A 22 8.66 3.34 -9.08
N THR A 23 8.16 4.16 -8.15
CA THR A 23 9.02 4.83 -7.14
C THR A 23 9.08 4.10 -5.82
N SER A 24 8.13 3.20 -5.55
CA SER A 24 8.08 2.42 -4.33
C SER A 24 8.62 1.01 -4.57
N SER A 25 9.44 0.51 -3.65
CA SER A 25 9.80 -0.91 -3.57
C SER A 25 8.83 -1.70 -2.68
N GLU A 26 7.89 -1.03 -2.01
CA GLU A 26 6.95 -1.62 -1.07
C GLU A 26 5.55 -1.74 -1.68
N LEU A 27 5.04 -2.97 -1.69
CA LEU A 27 3.70 -3.31 -2.12
C LEU A 27 2.78 -3.51 -0.91
N ARG A 28 1.65 -2.78 -0.87
CA ARG A 28 0.53 -3.06 0.02
C ARG A 28 -0.36 -4.14 -0.60
N LYS A 29 -0.27 -5.38 -0.13
CA LYS A 29 -1.05 -6.51 -0.66
C LYS A 29 -2.14 -6.94 0.31
N HIS A 30 -3.38 -7.07 -0.17
CA HIS A 30 -4.49 -7.56 0.64
C HIS A 30 -4.23 -8.99 1.16
N VAL A 31 -4.40 -9.24 2.47
CA VAL A 31 -4.11 -10.56 3.09
C VAL A 31 -4.89 -11.71 2.43
N GLY A 32 -6.18 -11.52 2.15
CA GLY A 32 -7.00 -12.49 1.41
C GLY A 32 -6.48 -12.87 0.02
N THR A 33 -5.63 -12.06 -0.61
CA THR A 33 -5.04 -12.35 -1.94
C THR A 33 -3.66 -13.01 -1.89
N VAL A 34 -3.12 -13.23 -0.68
CA VAL A 34 -1.87 -13.98 -0.46
C VAL A 34 -2.05 -15.45 -0.82
N HIS A 35 -3.27 -15.98 -0.63
CA HIS A 35 -3.61 -17.39 -0.81
C HIS A 35 -3.80 -17.80 -2.28
N VAL A 36 -3.88 -16.82 -3.19
CA VAL A 36 -4.11 -17.02 -4.63
C VAL A 36 -2.93 -17.68 -5.36
N GLY A 37 -1.77 -17.76 -4.73
CA GLY A 37 -0.51 -18.03 -5.41
C GLY A 37 0.01 -19.46 -5.40
N GLY A 38 -0.67 -20.43 -4.79
CA GLY A 38 -0.17 -21.80 -4.62
C GLY A 38 0.41 -22.36 -5.92
N ASP A 39 -0.38 -22.29 -6.98
CA ASP A 39 0.00 -22.86 -8.27
C ASP A 39 0.85 -21.94 -9.14
N LEU A 40 0.99 -20.64 -8.87
CA LEU A 40 1.63 -19.70 -9.81
C LEU A 40 3.13 -19.94 -10.04
N GLY A 41 3.78 -20.74 -9.18
CA GLY A 41 5.23 -20.93 -9.19
C GLY A 41 5.99 -19.64 -8.84
N LEU A 42 7.32 -19.68 -8.86
CA LEU A 42 8.14 -18.55 -8.41
C LEU A 42 7.93 -17.31 -9.29
N LEU A 43 8.10 -17.45 -10.60
CA LEU A 43 8.00 -16.32 -11.53
C LEU A 43 6.60 -15.71 -11.53
N GLY A 44 5.55 -16.53 -11.53
CA GLY A 44 4.17 -16.07 -11.48
C GLY A 44 3.85 -15.31 -10.20
N ARG A 45 4.30 -15.81 -9.03
CA ARG A 45 4.16 -15.10 -7.75
C ARG A 45 4.86 -13.74 -7.78
N LYS A 46 6.14 -13.72 -8.17
CA LYS A 46 6.91 -12.47 -8.25
C LYS A 46 6.26 -11.46 -9.20
N LEU A 47 5.82 -11.94 -10.36
CA LEU A 47 5.16 -11.15 -11.39
C LEU A 47 3.84 -10.57 -10.92
N SER A 48 3.02 -11.35 -10.21
CA SER A 48 1.76 -10.85 -9.64
C SER A 48 1.98 -9.65 -8.70
N ASN A 49 3.03 -9.69 -7.89
CA ASN A 49 3.36 -8.61 -6.95
C ASN A 49 3.93 -7.37 -7.68
N VAL A 50 4.80 -7.57 -8.68
CA VAL A 50 5.36 -6.46 -9.47
C VAL A 50 4.29 -5.74 -10.29
N LEU A 51 3.39 -6.50 -10.93
CA LEU A 51 2.28 -5.91 -11.69
C LEU A 51 1.32 -5.15 -10.80
N LEU A 52 1.00 -5.67 -9.62
CA LEU A 52 0.14 -4.97 -8.67
C LEU A 52 0.80 -3.70 -8.14
N LEU A 53 2.09 -3.76 -7.82
CA LEU A 53 2.85 -2.58 -7.37
C LEU A 53 2.85 -1.47 -8.43
N ASN A 54 3.08 -1.81 -9.70
CA ASN A 54 3.07 -0.86 -10.80
C ASN A 54 1.68 -0.25 -11.03
N ALA A 55 0.61 -1.01 -10.78
CA ALA A 55 -0.76 -0.57 -10.98
C ALA A 55 -1.37 0.13 -9.75
N TYR A 56 -0.77 0.01 -8.56
CA TYR A 56 -1.45 0.24 -7.27
C TYR A 56 -2.10 1.62 -7.16
N ASP A 57 -1.38 2.69 -7.47
CA ASP A 57 -1.87 4.07 -7.32
C ASP A 57 -2.96 4.42 -8.35
N ASP A 58 -2.96 3.71 -9.48
CA ASP A 58 -3.90 3.91 -10.59
C ASP A 58 -4.96 2.79 -10.67
N LEU A 59 -5.04 1.90 -9.69
CA LEU A 59 -5.77 0.63 -9.78
C LEU A 59 -7.28 0.83 -9.97
N LEU A 60 -7.83 1.93 -9.46
CA LEU A 60 -9.24 2.31 -9.58
C LEU A 60 -9.50 3.32 -10.70
N THR A 61 -8.46 3.97 -11.23
CA THR A 61 -8.58 5.08 -12.19
C THR A 61 -8.26 4.62 -13.62
N LYS A 62 -7.48 3.56 -13.79
CA LYS A 62 -7.11 2.97 -15.07
C LYS A 62 -7.52 1.52 -15.13
N THR A 63 -8.12 1.12 -16.25
CA THR A 63 -8.45 -0.28 -16.54
C THR A 63 -7.28 -1.04 -17.15
N VAL A 64 -6.43 -0.33 -17.90
CA VAL A 64 -5.26 -0.86 -18.59
C VAL A 64 -3.99 -0.29 -17.97
N HIS A 65 -3.07 -1.18 -17.58
CA HIS A 65 -1.78 -0.83 -17.04
C HIS A 65 -0.66 -1.31 -17.97
N GLU A 66 0.45 -0.59 -17.96
CA GLU A 66 1.60 -0.88 -18.81
C GLU A 66 2.88 -0.89 -17.99
N ILE A 67 3.78 -1.82 -18.30
CA ILE A 67 5.12 -1.86 -17.74
C ILE A 67 6.14 -2.29 -18.81
N PRO A 68 7.25 -1.55 -19.01
CA PRO A 68 8.32 -2.00 -19.89
C PRO A 68 8.91 -3.33 -19.41
N VAL A 69 9.11 -4.28 -20.33
CA VAL A 69 9.66 -5.60 -20.03
C VAL A 69 11.02 -5.49 -19.34
N GLY A 70 11.85 -4.51 -19.70
CA GLY A 70 13.15 -4.25 -19.06
C GLY A 70 13.02 -3.96 -17.56
N ILE A 71 12.20 -2.97 -17.20
CA ILE A 71 11.96 -2.56 -15.81
C ILE A 71 11.34 -3.71 -15.01
N MET A 72 10.31 -4.34 -15.56
CA MET A 72 9.66 -5.49 -14.92
C MET A 72 10.67 -6.62 -14.66
N SER A 73 11.49 -6.97 -15.65
CA SER A 73 12.48 -8.04 -15.51
C SER A 73 13.53 -7.72 -14.44
N GLU A 74 13.94 -6.44 -14.35
CA GLU A 74 14.85 -5.98 -13.31
C GLU A 74 14.25 -6.10 -11.90
N MET A 75 12.99 -5.69 -11.72
CA MET A 75 12.27 -5.82 -10.45
C MET A 75 12.08 -7.29 -10.03
N LEU A 76 11.87 -8.18 -11.00
CA LEU A 76 11.74 -9.62 -10.77
C LEU A 76 13.07 -10.30 -10.44
N GLY A 77 14.21 -9.71 -10.86
CA GLY A 77 15.49 -10.41 -10.94
C GLY A 77 15.46 -11.53 -11.98
N PHE A 78 14.77 -11.29 -13.10
CA PHE A 78 14.53 -12.24 -14.17
C PHE A 78 15.27 -11.86 -15.45
N ASP A 79 15.68 -12.85 -16.25
CA ASP A 79 16.29 -12.59 -17.55
C ASP A 79 15.22 -12.16 -18.57
N SER A 80 15.26 -10.89 -18.97
CA SER A 80 14.33 -10.29 -19.94
C SER A 80 14.31 -10.99 -21.30
N LYS A 81 15.36 -11.76 -21.63
CA LYS A 81 15.43 -12.54 -22.87
C LYS A 81 14.59 -13.81 -22.83
N ASN A 82 14.22 -14.29 -21.65
CA ASN A 82 13.39 -15.48 -21.49
C ASN A 82 11.89 -15.16 -21.65
N THR A 83 11.54 -14.72 -22.85
CA THR A 83 10.16 -14.34 -23.20
C THR A 83 9.18 -15.51 -23.14
N GLY A 84 9.65 -16.75 -23.30
CA GLY A 84 8.84 -17.96 -23.17
C GLY A 84 8.31 -18.14 -21.75
N ALA A 85 9.20 -18.14 -20.75
CA ALA A 85 8.79 -18.29 -19.35
C ALA A 85 7.92 -17.11 -18.87
N LEU A 86 8.18 -15.89 -19.36
CA LEU A 86 7.33 -14.74 -19.07
C LEU A 86 5.90 -14.91 -19.62
N LYS A 87 5.75 -15.37 -20.87
CA LYS A 87 4.44 -15.64 -21.46
C LYS A 87 3.69 -16.74 -20.72
N GLU A 88 4.38 -17.82 -20.33
CA GLU A 88 3.78 -18.88 -19.53
C GLU A 88 3.34 -18.37 -18.15
N ALA A 89 4.15 -17.53 -17.49
CA ALA A 89 3.78 -16.92 -16.22
C ALA A 89 2.54 -16.01 -16.35
N LEU A 90 2.48 -15.13 -17.36
CA LEU A 90 1.31 -14.28 -17.61
C LEU A 90 0.06 -15.11 -17.94
N ARG A 91 0.21 -16.16 -18.75
CA ARG A 91 -0.88 -17.10 -19.05
C ARG A 91 -1.41 -17.71 -17.75
N LYS A 92 -0.52 -18.23 -16.91
CA LYS A 92 -0.89 -18.88 -15.65
C LYS A 92 -1.61 -17.92 -14.71
N ILE A 93 -1.08 -16.71 -14.53
CA ILE A 93 -1.72 -15.65 -13.73
C ILE A 93 -3.13 -15.33 -14.25
N SER A 94 -3.30 -15.27 -15.58
CA SER A 94 -4.58 -14.94 -16.20
C SER A 94 -5.57 -16.11 -16.20
N SER A 95 -5.12 -17.35 -15.97
CA SER A 95 -5.96 -18.55 -15.99
C SER A 95 -6.20 -19.19 -14.62
N THR A 96 -5.47 -18.78 -13.58
CA THR A 96 -5.65 -19.32 -12.22
C THR A 96 -6.86 -18.65 -11.57
N PRO A 97 -7.93 -19.42 -11.27
CA PRO A 97 -9.11 -18.87 -10.60
C PRO A 97 -8.79 -18.47 -9.16
N ILE A 98 -9.44 -17.41 -8.73
CA ILE A 98 -9.43 -16.84 -7.38
C ILE A 98 -10.86 -16.88 -6.89
N GLU A 99 -11.09 -17.65 -5.83
CA GLU A 99 -12.38 -17.65 -5.15
C GLU A 99 -12.34 -16.67 -3.98
N PHE A 100 -13.36 -15.82 -3.87
CA PHE A 100 -13.49 -14.76 -2.88
C PHE A 100 -14.33 -15.17 -1.67
N ASP A 101 -14.20 -16.40 -1.19
CA ASP A 101 -14.96 -16.92 -0.04
C ASP A 101 -14.45 -16.36 1.33
N ILE A 102 -13.45 -15.46 1.31
CA ILE A 102 -12.66 -15.08 2.51
C ILE A 102 -12.69 -13.55 2.78
N LEU A 103 -13.60 -12.80 2.15
CA LEU A 103 -13.56 -11.33 2.16
C LEU A 103 -14.72 -10.63 2.89
N HIS A 104 -15.55 -11.35 3.63
CA HIS A 104 -16.69 -10.74 4.33
C HIS A 104 -16.65 -10.95 5.85
N ALA A 105 -17.12 -9.93 6.56
CA ALA A 105 -17.48 -10.05 7.97
C ALA A 105 -18.62 -11.07 8.11
N ALA A 106 -18.64 -11.80 9.23
CA ALA A 106 -19.58 -12.88 9.50
C ALA A 106 -21.04 -12.49 9.17
N GLY A 107 -21.65 -13.19 8.20
CA GLY A 107 -23.08 -13.10 7.90
C GLY A 107 -23.47 -12.87 6.44
N ASP A 108 -22.54 -12.52 5.54
CA ASP A 108 -22.83 -12.28 4.12
C ASP A 108 -21.77 -12.94 3.23
N GLU A 109 -21.96 -14.24 2.94
CA GLU A 109 -21.04 -15.04 2.11
C GLU A 109 -21.41 -14.87 0.63
N GLU A 110 -20.98 -13.76 0.02
CA GLU A 110 -21.05 -13.60 -1.44
C GLU A 110 -19.94 -14.46 -2.09
N TRP A 111 -20.33 -15.62 -2.63
CA TRP A 111 -19.43 -16.44 -3.44
C TRP A 111 -19.16 -15.75 -4.78
N GLY A 112 -17.88 -15.58 -5.11
CA GLY A 112 -17.45 -15.01 -6.38
C GLY A 112 -16.11 -15.57 -6.83
N VAL A 113 -15.92 -15.62 -8.15
CA VAL A 113 -14.68 -16.08 -8.77
C VAL A 113 -14.12 -15.02 -9.73
N THR A 114 -12.81 -14.84 -9.75
CA THR A 114 -12.11 -14.02 -10.73
C THR A 114 -10.75 -14.62 -11.07
N THR A 115 -9.96 -13.96 -11.90
CA THR A 115 -8.55 -14.26 -12.13
C THR A 115 -7.70 -13.07 -11.70
N LEU A 116 -6.39 -13.28 -11.51
CA LEU A 116 -5.49 -12.18 -11.11
C LEU A 116 -5.44 -11.08 -12.16
N LEU A 117 -5.52 -11.47 -13.44
CA LEU A 117 -5.56 -10.56 -14.58
C LEU A 117 -6.70 -10.98 -15.51
N SER A 118 -7.49 -10.01 -15.98
CA SER A 118 -8.51 -10.24 -17.01
C SER A 118 -7.91 -10.29 -18.41
N SER A 119 -6.76 -9.64 -18.61
CA SER A 119 -6.03 -9.59 -19.87
C SER A 119 -4.54 -9.37 -19.63
N ALA A 120 -3.70 -9.95 -20.49
CA ALA A 120 -2.27 -9.69 -20.55
C ALA A 120 -1.76 -9.82 -22.00
N ASN A 121 -1.00 -8.82 -22.46
CA ASN A 121 -0.40 -8.76 -23.78
C ASN A 121 1.08 -8.35 -23.66
N ILE A 122 1.90 -8.81 -24.61
CA ILE A 122 3.27 -8.32 -24.77
C ILE A 122 3.44 -7.81 -26.20
N ARG A 123 3.71 -6.52 -26.35
CA ARG A 123 3.95 -5.89 -27.66
C ARG A 123 5.07 -4.85 -27.55
N ASN A 124 6.00 -4.87 -28.51
CA ASN A 124 7.07 -3.88 -28.62
C ASN A 124 7.88 -3.67 -27.31
N GLY A 125 8.11 -4.73 -26.53
CA GLY A 125 8.85 -4.64 -25.26
C GLY A 125 8.06 -4.05 -24.10
N ILE A 126 6.73 -3.93 -24.22
CA ILE A 126 5.82 -3.47 -23.18
C ILE A 126 4.87 -4.62 -22.84
N VAL A 127 4.68 -4.87 -21.55
CA VAL A 127 3.60 -5.71 -21.03
C VAL A 127 2.42 -4.81 -20.73
N THR A 128 1.28 -5.11 -21.34
CA THR A 128 -0.01 -4.44 -21.09
C THR A 128 -0.92 -5.43 -20.40
N TYR A 129 -1.59 -5.03 -19.32
CA TYR A 129 -2.39 -5.93 -18.50
C TYR A 129 -3.56 -5.21 -17.84
N GLU A 130 -4.57 -5.97 -17.47
CA GLU A 130 -5.83 -5.46 -16.92
C GLU A 130 -6.24 -6.25 -15.68
N TYR A 131 -6.77 -5.54 -14.68
CA TYR A 131 -7.47 -6.15 -13.55
C TYR A 131 -8.98 -6.11 -13.81
N SER A 132 -9.69 -7.15 -13.37
CA SER A 132 -11.16 -7.06 -13.31
C SER A 132 -11.57 -5.99 -12.30
N ASN A 133 -12.64 -5.23 -12.59
CA ASN A 133 -13.15 -4.21 -11.67
C ASN A 133 -13.42 -4.79 -10.27
N ALA A 134 -13.95 -6.01 -10.19
CA ALA A 134 -14.20 -6.68 -8.91
C ALA A 134 -12.90 -6.89 -8.10
N LEU A 135 -11.82 -7.33 -8.75
CA LEU A 135 -10.54 -7.53 -8.10
C LEU A 135 -9.84 -6.20 -7.75
N ALA A 136 -9.86 -5.23 -8.66
CA ALA A 136 -9.27 -3.91 -8.47
C ALA A 136 -9.85 -3.22 -7.22
N ASN A 137 -11.18 -3.23 -7.07
CA ASN A 137 -11.86 -2.67 -5.89
C ASN A 137 -11.43 -3.35 -4.59
N LYS A 138 -11.29 -4.69 -4.59
CA LYS A 138 -10.86 -5.47 -3.43
C LYS A 138 -9.37 -5.25 -3.10
N LEU A 139 -8.54 -5.01 -4.11
CA LEU A 139 -7.10 -4.80 -3.94
C LEU A 139 -6.73 -3.36 -3.55
N ALA A 140 -7.52 -2.37 -3.95
CA ALA A 140 -7.21 -0.95 -3.73
C ALA A 140 -7.37 -0.51 -2.26
N ASN A 141 -8.34 -1.09 -1.54
CA ASN A 141 -8.62 -0.76 -0.14
C ASN A 141 -8.55 -2.00 0.75
N PRO A 142 -7.35 -2.53 1.03
CA PRO A 142 -7.23 -3.67 1.91
C PRO A 142 -7.48 -3.26 3.37
N GLU A 143 -8.59 -3.75 3.96
CA GLU A 143 -8.86 -3.62 5.40
C GLU A 143 -7.69 -4.20 6.23
N ILE A 144 -7.04 -5.24 5.70
CA ILE A 144 -5.82 -5.84 6.24
C ILE A 144 -4.83 -6.06 5.09
N TYR A 145 -3.67 -5.40 5.14
CA TYR A 145 -2.60 -5.53 4.14
C TYR A 145 -1.28 -6.02 4.72
N LEU A 146 -0.51 -6.68 3.85
CA LEU A 146 0.91 -6.97 4.00
C LEU A 146 1.72 -5.93 3.25
N LEU A 147 2.82 -5.47 3.86
CA LEU A 147 3.86 -4.71 3.17
C LEU A 147 4.91 -5.67 2.64
N ILE A 148 4.89 -5.96 1.35
CA ILE A 148 5.87 -6.82 0.68
C ILE A 148 6.93 -5.93 0.04
N ASN A 149 8.18 -6.10 0.46
CA ASN A 149 9.30 -5.44 -0.19
C ASN A 149 9.75 -6.26 -1.42
N ILE A 150 9.69 -5.66 -2.60
CA ILE A 150 10.05 -6.32 -3.87
C ILE A 150 11.54 -6.66 -3.94
N ASN A 151 12.42 -5.92 -3.25
CA ASN A 151 13.84 -6.23 -3.19
C ASN A 151 14.11 -7.50 -2.39
N VAL A 152 13.34 -7.76 -1.34
CA VAL A 152 13.36 -9.03 -0.60
C VAL A 152 12.87 -10.15 -1.47
N GLN A 153 11.70 -9.96 -2.09
CA GLN A 153 11.12 -10.91 -3.01
C GLN A 153 12.12 -11.33 -4.10
N LYS A 154 12.83 -10.35 -4.68
CA LYS A 154 13.80 -10.56 -5.77
C LYS A 154 14.88 -11.57 -5.38
N GLN A 155 15.31 -11.60 -4.10
CA GLN A 155 16.33 -12.52 -3.60
C GLN A 155 15.87 -13.98 -3.48
N PHE A 156 14.55 -14.26 -3.47
CA PHE A 156 14.05 -15.63 -3.43
C PHE A 156 14.27 -16.37 -4.75
N SER A 157 14.73 -17.61 -4.64
CA SER A 157 14.95 -18.59 -5.71
C SER A 157 13.99 -19.79 -5.64
N GLY A 158 13.33 -20.01 -4.49
CA GLY A 158 12.34 -21.07 -4.29
C GLY A 158 10.90 -20.56 -4.22
N ALA A 159 9.99 -21.18 -4.99
CA ALA A 159 8.55 -20.83 -4.96
C ALA A 159 7.93 -21.05 -3.56
N TYR A 160 8.26 -22.18 -2.92
CA TYR A 160 7.79 -22.51 -1.57
C TYR A 160 8.34 -21.57 -0.51
N ALA A 161 9.58 -21.09 -0.65
CA ALA A 161 10.17 -20.14 0.28
C ALA A 161 9.49 -18.77 0.19
N LEU A 162 9.26 -18.27 -1.03
CA LEU A 162 8.53 -17.02 -1.22
C LEU A 162 7.09 -17.14 -0.67
N ALA A 163 6.41 -18.26 -0.95
CA ALA A 163 5.07 -18.50 -0.41
C ALA A 163 5.07 -18.55 1.13
N LEU A 164 6.05 -19.21 1.74
CA LEU A 164 6.19 -19.28 3.19
C LEU A 164 6.46 -17.89 3.78
N TYR A 165 7.36 -17.11 3.17
CA TYR A 165 7.64 -15.74 3.56
C TYR A 165 6.38 -14.88 3.56
N GLU A 166 5.64 -14.85 2.46
CA GLU A 166 4.41 -14.07 2.33
C GLU A 166 3.36 -14.47 3.38
N ASN A 167 3.25 -15.77 3.68
CA ASN A 167 2.33 -16.27 4.71
C ASN A 167 2.78 -15.91 6.13
N CYS A 168 4.08 -15.91 6.40
CA CYS A 168 4.62 -15.62 7.73
C CYS A 168 4.74 -14.12 8.02
N LEU A 169 4.88 -13.28 7.00
CA LEU A 169 5.19 -11.85 7.14
C LEU A 169 4.17 -11.09 8.01
N ARG A 170 2.88 -11.43 7.92
CA ARG A 170 1.82 -10.80 8.73
C ARG A 170 1.99 -11.03 10.24
N PHE A 171 2.70 -12.08 10.61
CA PHE A 171 2.91 -12.46 11.99
C PHE A 171 4.20 -11.88 12.58
N LYS A 172 4.93 -11.02 11.86
CA LYS A 172 6.16 -10.37 12.37
C LYS A 172 5.98 -9.73 13.75
N ARG A 173 4.80 -9.14 14.02
CA ARG A 173 4.47 -8.54 15.34
C ARG A 173 3.90 -9.55 16.34
N THR A 174 3.10 -10.51 15.89
CA THR A 174 2.42 -11.49 16.75
C THR A 174 3.35 -12.62 17.21
N GLY A 175 4.40 -12.90 16.43
CA GLY A 175 5.41 -13.90 16.73
C GLY A 175 5.07 -15.32 16.30
N SER A 176 3.85 -15.60 15.86
CA SER A 176 3.43 -16.97 15.52
C SER A 176 2.28 -17.01 14.51
N THR A 177 2.29 -18.00 13.62
CA THR A 177 1.15 -18.30 12.73
C THR A 177 -0.01 -19.02 13.43
N GLY A 178 0.19 -19.48 14.67
CA GLY A 178 -0.70 -20.45 15.30
C GLY A 178 -0.61 -21.85 14.66
N TRP A 179 -1.30 -22.83 15.26
CA TRP A 179 -1.33 -24.20 14.77
C TRP A 179 -2.28 -24.36 13.60
N ILE A 180 -1.73 -24.66 12.42
CA ILE A 180 -2.49 -24.87 11.18
C ILE A 180 -2.23 -26.29 10.66
N SER A 181 -3.23 -26.94 10.08
CA SER A 181 -3.09 -28.32 9.59
C SER A 181 -2.04 -28.45 8.49
N VAL A 182 -1.40 -29.61 8.39
CA VAL A 182 -0.44 -29.92 7.31
C VAL A 182 -1.09 -29.74 5.93
N GLU A 183 -2.36 -30.12 5.79
CA GLU A 183 -3.11 -29.99 4.54
C GLU A 183 -3.27 -28.51 4.11
N ILE A 184 -3.64 -27.63 5.05
CA ILE A 184 -3.76 -26.21 4.75
C ILE A 184 -2.40 -25.63 4.38
N TRP A 185 -1.33 -25.99 5.08
CA TRP A 185 0.02 -25.55 4.72
C TRP A 185 0.45 -26.00 3.32
N ARG A 186 0.09 -27.22 2.90
CA ARG A 186 0.36 -27.66 1.53
C ARG A 186 -0.31 -26.79 0.49
N LYS A 187 -1.61 -26.49 0.68
CA LYS A 187 -2.37 -25.59 -0.21
C LYS A 187 -1.77 -24.18 -0.23
N LEU A 188 -1.49 -23.60 0.95
CA LEU A 188 -0.89 -22.26 1.07
C LEU A 188 0.46 -22.12 0.38
N LEU A 189 1.27 -23.18 0.40
CA LEU A 189 2.58 -23.22 -0.24
C LEU A 189 2.52 -23.66 -1.71
N GLY A 190 1.41 -24.22 -2.20
CA GLY A 190 1.33 -24.82 -3.53
C GLY A 190 2.04 -26.17 -3.66
N ALA A 191 2.18 -26.89 -2.55
CA ALA A 191 2.84 -28.19 -2.48
C ALA A 191 1.82 -29.33 -2.67
N GLU A 192 1.14 -29.33 -3.81
CA GLU A 192 0.00 -30.23 -4.08
C GLU A 192 0.36 -31.56 -4.74
N ALA A 193 1.62 -31.74 -5.17
CA ALA A 193 2.07 -33.04 -5.67
C ALA A 193 1.84 -34.15 -4.63
N SER A 194 1.38 -35.33 -5.08
CA SER A 194 1.05 -36.47 -4.21
C SER A 194 2.24 -36.96 -3.38
N THR A 195 3.47 -36.76 -3.85
CA THR A 195 4.69 -37.01 -3.05
C THR A 195 4.70 -36.25 -1.72
N TYR A 196 4.06 -35.08 -1.66
CA TYR A 196 3.96 -34.29 -0.43
C TYR A 196 2.80 -34.69 0.48
N ASP A 197 1.96 -35.67 0.10
CA ASP A 197 0.99 -36.31 1.02
C ASP A 197 1.73 -36.97 2.19
N GLU A 198 2.92 -37.50 1.92
CA GLU A 198 3.82 -38.01 2.94
C GLU A 198 4.57 -36.86 3.62
N PHE A 199 4.25 -36.63 4.90
CA PHE A 199 4.86 -35.55 5.69
C PHE A 199 6.40 -35.58 5.69
N LYS A 200 7.02 -36.76 5.57
CA LYS A 200 8.49 -36.87 5.47
C LYS A 200 9.02 -36.08 4.27
N HIS A 201 8.41 -36.25 3.10
CA HIS A 201 8.80 -35.56 1.87
C HIS A 201 8.42 -34.08 1.91
N PHE A 202 7.21 -33.75 2.37
CA PHE A 202 6.80 -32.36 2.56
C PHE A 202 7.75 -31.60 3.50
N ASN A 203 8.11 -32.20 4.63
CA ASN A 203 9.03 -31.57 5.58
C ASN A 203 10.44 -31.39 4.99
N ALA A 204 10.99 -32.42 4.34
CA ALA A 204 12.36 -32.37 3.81
C ALA A 204 12.51 -31.45 2.61
N GLU A 205 11.57 -31.51 1.67
CA GLU A 205 11.67 -30.85 0.37
C GLU A 205 11.00 -29.48 0.34
N VAL A 206 10.01 -29.25 1.18
CA VAL A 206 9.25 -27.98 1.22
C VAL A 206 9.60 -27.19 2.46
N ILE A 207 9.22 -27.67 3.65
CA ILE A 207 9.30 -26.88 4.88
C ILE A 207 10.75 -26.51 5.23
N LYS A 208 11.66 -27.48 5.34
CA LYS A 208 13.05 -27.21 5.75
C LYS A 208 13.80 -26.33 4.75
N LYS A 209 13.57 -26.54 3.44
CA LYS A 209 14.21 -25.73 2.39
C LYS A 209 13.66 -24.30 2.39
N ALA A 210 12.34 -24.15 2.49
CA ALA A 210 11.68 -22.86 2.58
C ALA A 210 12.14 -22.07 3.81
N VAL A 211 12.13 -22.68 5.01
CA VAL A 211 12.61 -22.05 6.24
C VAL A 211 14.07 -21.60 6.11
N LYS A 212 14.94 -22.46 5.59
CA LYS A 212 16.35 -22.11 5.40
C LYS A 212 16.52 -20.89 4.50
N GLU A 213 15.79 -20.85 3.37
CA GLU A 213 15.88 -19.76 2.42
C GLU A 213 15.32 -18.45 3.00
N VAL A 214 14.13 -18.48 3.62
CA VAL A 214 13.52 -17.33 4.31
C VAL A 214 14.50 -16.70 5.31
N ASN A 215 15.13 -17.52 6.15
CA ASN A 215 16.08 -17.05 7.16
C ASN A 215 17.39 -16.51 6.55
N THR A 216 17.69 -16.84 5.30
CA THR A 216 18.90 -16.39 4.60
C THR A 216 18.70 -15.05 3.91
N VAL A 217 17.52 -14.82 3.32
CA VAL A 217 17.32 -13.72 2.36
C VAL A 217 16.32 -12.63 2.81
N SER A 218 15.58 -12.84 3.90
CA SER A 218 14.49 -11.93 4.29
C SER A 218 14.69 -11.22 5.63
N ASN A 219 13.91 -10.16 5.86
CA ASN A 219 13.76 -9.42 7.11
C ASN A 219 13.08 -10.18 8.26
N ILE A 220 12.71 -11.45 8.08
CA ILE A 220 12.16 -12.27 9.16
C ILE A 220 12.96 -13.55 9.34
N LEU A 221 12.97 -14.06 10.57
CA LEU A 221 13.42 -15.39 10.92
C LEU A 221 12.20 -16.25 11.22
N VAL A 222 12.20 -17.45 10.69
CA VAL A 222 11.11 -18.41 10.79
C VAL A 222 11.63 -19.71 11.38
N THR A 223 10.92 -20.25 12.37
CA THR A 223 11.19 -21.56 12.96
C THR A 223 9.94 -22.42 12.90
N ALA A 224 10.06 -23.64 12.37
CA ALA A 224 8.93 -24.57 12.27
C ALA A 224 8.82 -25.43 13.52
N GLU A 225 7.62 -25.52 14.07
CA GLU A 225 7.26 -26.46 15.14
C GLU A 225 6.11 -27.37 14.71
N TYR A 226 6.09 -28.59 15.26
CA TYR A 226 5.21 -29.66 14.81
C TYR A 226 4.37 -30.22 15.95
N GLU A 227 3.06 -30.27 15.76
CA GLU A 227 2.12 -30.93 16.67
C GLU A 227 1.85 -32.35 16.15
N ARG A 228 1.92 -33.33 17.05
CA ARG A 228 1.69 -34.74 16.72
C ARG A 228 0.38 -35.24 17.29
N GLN A 229 -0.36 -35.98 16.48
CA GLN A 229 -1.54 -36.73 16.87
C GLN A 229 -1.35 -38.19 16.42
N ASN A 230 -1.51 -39.15 17.34
CA ASN A 230 -1.32 -40.57 17.06
C ASN A 230 0.00 -40.87 16.32
N ARG A 231 1.10 -40.28 16.79
CA ARG A 231 2.48 -40.37 16.23
C ARG A 231 2.69 -39.68 14.87
N ARG A 232 1.64 -39.24 14.17
CA ARG A 232 1.73 -38.48 12.91
C ARG A 232 1.73 -36.98 13.19
N VAL A 233 2.46 -36.20 12.39
CA VAL A 233 2.38 -34.73 12.47
C VAL A 233 1.07 -34.29 11.85
N SER A 234 0.22 -33.63 12.62
CA SER A 234 -1.12 -33.17 12.18
C SER A 234 -1.13 -31.68 11.87
N LYS A 235 -0.36 -30.88 12.61
CA LYS A 235 -0.29 -29.43 12.45
C LYS A 235 1.14 -28.91 12.51
N ILE A 236 1.33 -27.75 11.90
CA ILE A 236 2.57 -26.99 11.89
C ILE A 236 2.24 -25.57 12.36
N ARG A 237 3.09 -25.00 13.21
CA ARG A 237 3.13 -23.57 13.45
C ARG A 237 4.51 -23.04 13.09
N PHE A 238 4.56 -21.81 12.62
CA PHE A 238 5.81 -21.10 12.42
C PHE A 238 5.92 -20.01 13.46
N LEU A 239 7.02 -20.02 14.21
CA LEU A 239 7.44 -18.88 15.01
C LEU A 239 8.12 -17.89 14.09
N VAL A 240 7.78 -16.61 14.24
CA VAL A 240 8.23 -15.52 13.37
C VAL A 240 8.90 -14.46 14.22
N GLU A 241 10.14 -14.15 13.90
CA GLU A 241 10.92 -13.12 14.58
C GLU A 241 11.44 -12.13 13.53
N GLU A 242 11.77 -10.92 13.97
CA GLU A 242 12.44 -9.95 13.10
C GLU A 242 13.90 -10.38 12.89
N ASN A 243 14.38 -10.36 11.65
CA ASN A 243 15.80 -10.57 11.36
C ASN A 243 16.55 -9.24 11.50
N PRO A 244 17.33 -9.01 12.56
CA PRO A 244 17.91 -7.69 12.83
C PRO A 244 18.94 -7.28 11.78
N GLN A 245 19.65 -8.26 11.20
CA GLN A 245 20.68 -8.00 10.19
C GLN A 245 20.07 -7.56 8.87
N ARG A 246 18.93 -8.15 8.45
CA ARG A 246 18.28 -7.86 7.17
C ARG A 246 17.22 -6.76 7.24
N SER A 247 16.58 -6.57 8.39
CA SER A 247 15.63 -5.46 8.60
C SER A 247 16.30 -4.09 8.49
N MET A 248 17.63 -4.03 8.70
CA MET A 248 18.38 -2.83 8.36
C MET A 248 18.42 -2.62 6.85
N TYR A 249 18.71 -3.64 6.02
CA TYR A 249 18.85 -3.48 4.57
C TYR A 249 17.53 -3.31 3.81
N ASP A 250 16.42 -3.85 4.31
CA ASP A 250 15.13 -3.84 3.58
C ASP A 250 14.39 -2.50 3.67
N ASP A 251 14.57 -1.73 4.74
CA ASP A 251 13.96 -0.40 4.88
C ASP A 251 14.74 0.69 4.12
N GLY A 252 15.65 0.34 3.21
CA GLY A 252 16.61 1.28 2.65
C GLY A 252 17.69 1.65 3.66
N GLY A 253 18.22 0.68 4.41
CA GLY A 253 19.11 0.91 5.55
C GLY A 253 20.26 1.87 5.37
N GLU A 254 20.93 1.85 4.22
CA GLU A 254 22.00 2.81 3.92
C GLU A 254 21.43 4.21 3.70
N GLU A 255 20.31 4.33 3.01
CA GLU A 255 19.59 5.58 2.78
C GLU A 255 18.97 6.11 4.06
N GLN A 256 18.29 5.29 4.86
CA GLN A 256 17.76 5.69 6.16
C GLN A 256 18.88 5.94 7.19
N ALA A 257 20.00 5.22 7.16
CA ALA A 257 21.15 5.53 7.99
C ALA A 257 21.78 6.86 7.57
N ALA A 258 21.87 7.13 6.26
CA ALA A 258 22.30 8.43 5.73
C ALA A 258 21.31 9.56 6.09
N ILE A 259 20.00 9.30 6.02
CA ILE A 259 18.94 10.22 6.45
C ILE A 259 19.07 10.48 7.95
N ARG A 260 19.22 9.45 8.79
CA ARG A 260 19.39 9.60 10.24
C ARG A 260 20.71 10.29 10.62
N ALA A 261 21.74 10.17 9.78
CA ALA A 261 22.99 10.92 9.92
C ALA A 261 22.89 12.37 9.42
N SER A 262 21.89 12.70 8.58
CA SER A 262 21.72 14.02 7.97
C SER A 262 21.45 15.11 9.00
N GLU A 263 21.85 16.34 8.66
CA GLU A 263 21.56 17.53 9.46
C GLU A 263 20.05 17.82 9.52
N THR A 264 19.34 17.62 8.41
CA THR A 264 17.89 17.82 8.30
C THR A 264 17.12 16.97 9.30
N TYR A 265 17.47 15.68 9.41
CA TYR A 265 16.85 14.75 10.36
C TYR A 265 17.05 15.21 11.81
N ARG A 266 18.30 15.51 12.20
CA ARG A 266 18.62 15.97 13.57
C ARG A 266 17.82 17.22 13.94
N ARG A 267 17.65 18.15 12.99
CA ARG A 267 16.88 19.38 13.19
C ARG A 267 15.36 19.12 13.29
N LEU A 268 14.80 18.23 12.46
CA LEU A 268 13.38 17.85 12.53
C LEU A 268 13.01 17.20 13.87
N VAL A 269 13.83 16.26 14.34
CA VAL A 269 13.63 15.62 15.65
C VAL A 269 13.70 16.64 16.80
N LYS A 270 14.62 17.60 16.72
CA LYS A 270 14.73 18.71 17.69
C LYS A 270 13.51 19.63 17.70
N LEU A 271 12.80 19.74 16.58
CA LEU A 271 11.51 20.45 16.52
C LEU A 271 10.35 19.63 17.12
N GLY A 272 10.55 18.34 17.40
CA GLY A 272 9.54 17.45 17.97
C GLY A 272 8.79 16.61 16.94
N ILE A 273 9.36 16.44 15.75
CA ILE A 273 8.89 15.45 14.77
C ILE A 273 9.37 14.06 15.20
N ALA A 274 8.49 13.05 15.14
CA ALA A 274 8.82 11.68 15.51
C ALA A 274 9.80 11.05 14.51
N ASP A 275 10.69 10.16 14.99
CA ASP A 275 11.75 9.49 14.20
C ASP A 275 11.25 8.98 12.83
N ARG A 276 10.23 8.12 12.83
CA ARG A 276 9.64 7.59 11.59
C ARG A 276 9.14 8.68 10.63
N LEU A 277 8.51 9.71 11.16
CA LEU A 277 7.94 10.80 10.34
C LEU A 277 9.04 11.69 9.75
N ALA A 278 10.13 11.90 10.49
CA ALA A 278 11.28 12.65 9.98
C ALA A 278 12.01 11.87 8.88
N VAL A 279 12.13 10.55 9.01
CA VAL A 279 12.69 9.68 7.96
C VAL A 279 11.79 9.72 6.72
N ASP A 280 10.48 9.56 6.90
CA ASP A 280 9.49 9.59 5.83
C ASP A 280 9.51 10.89 5.03
N TRP A 281 9.55 12.05 5.71
CA TRP A 281 9.60 13.36 5.05
C TRP A 281 10.84 13.54 4.19
N ILE A 282 12.00 13.14 4.69
CA ILE A 282 13.27 13.29 3.98
C ILE A 282 13.35 12.31 2.81
N GLN A 283 12.79 11.10 2.97
CA GLN A 283 12.76 10.08 1.93
C GLN A 283 11.85 10.48 0.76
N HIS A 284 10.69 11.09 1.04
CA HIS A 284 9.71 11.44 0.01
C HIS A 284 9.94 12.83 -0.61
N ASP A 285 10.38 13.81 0.18
CA ASP A 285 10.57 15.19 -0.29
C ASP A 285 11.70 15.89 0.52
N PRO A 286 12.98 15.58 0.22
CA PRO A 286 14.13 16.08 0.98
C PRO A 286 14.25 17.61 0.95
N ASP A 287 13.92 18.23 -0.19
CA ASP A 287 13.98 19.68 -0.36
C ASP A 287 12.92 20.38 0.50
N ARG A 288 11.69 19.86 0.51
CA ARG A 288 10.61 20.39 1.34
C ARG A 288 10.86 20.15 2.82
N ALA A 289 11.44 19.01 3.20
CA ALA A 289 11.84 18.73 4.58
C ALA A 289 12.88 19.74 5.07
N GLN A 290 13.88 20.04 4.24
CA GLN A 290 14.91 21.04 4.52
C GLN A 290 14.36 22.47 4.59
N LYS A 291 13.46 22.84 3.68
CA LYS A 291 12.77 24.14 3.70
C LYS A 291 11.89 24.28 4.96
N THR A 292 11.14 23.23 5.30
CA THR A 292 10.26 23.20 6.48
C THR A 292 11.05 23.43 7.75
N VAL A 293 12.13 22.67 7.96
CA VAL A 293 12.91 22.79 9.20
C VAL A 293 13.55 24.17 9.33
N THR A 294 14.04 24.73 8.22
CA THR A 294 14.65 26.06 8.18
C THR A 294 13.61 27.16 8.48
N TYR A 295 12.45 27.08 7.85
CA TYR A 295 11.36 28.02 8.06
C TYR A 295 10.81 27.96 9.50
N VAL A 296 10.62 26.77 10.06
CA VAL A 296 10.09 26.59 11.41
C VAL A 296 11.08 27.04 12.48
N GLU A 297 12.39 26.77 12.30
CA GLU A 297 13.43 27.28 13.21
C GLU A 297 13.46 28.82 13.23
N GLU A 298 13.31 29.46 12.07
CA GLU A 298 13.24 30.92 11.95
C GLU A 298 11.99 31.48 12.65
N ARG A 299 10.83 30.85 12.45
CA ARG A 299 9.58 31.23 13.13
C ARG A 299 9.63 30.99 14.64
N LYS A 300 10.35 29.95 15.08
CA LYS A 300 10.61 29.67 16.50
C LYS A 300 11.52 30.74 17.11
N ARG A 301 12.60 31.12 16.41
CA ARG A 301 13.55 32.18 16.82
C ARG A 301 12.85 33.53 16.96
N THR A 302 11.97 33.85 16.02
CA THR A 302 11.18 35.09 16.01
C THR A 302 9.94 35.03 16.93
N LYS A 303 9.78 33.97 17.74
CA LYS A 303 8.65 33.74 18.67
C LYS A 303 7.27 33.80 18.01
N LYS A 304 7.17 33.48 16.72
CA LYS A 304 5.93 33.48 15.94
C LYS A 304 5.16 32.16 15.99
N ILE A 305 5.67 31.14 16.69
CA ILE A 305 4.98 29.85 16.87
C ILE A 305 4.13 29.90 18.14
N ARG A 306 2.81 29.79 17.97
CA ARG A 306 1.84 29.62 19.06
C ARG A 306 1.47 28.14 19.16
N GLY A 307 2.22 27.37 19.97
CA GLY A 307 1.99 25.92 20.15
C GLY A 307 3.28 25.10 20.09
N SER A 308 3.17 23.79 19.82
CA SER A 308 4.34 22.92 19.68
C SER A 308 5.01 23.14 18.32
N ALA A 309 6.33 23.27 18.34
CA ALA A 309 7.12 23.44 17.11
C ALA A 309 6.92 22.27 16.13
N GLY A 310 6.72 21.05 16.65
CA GLY A 310 6.44 19.86 15.83
C GLY A 310 5.05 19.88 15.20
N GLY A 311 4.03 20.39 15.90
CA GLY A 311 2.70 20.57 15.30
C GLY A 311 2.72 21.61 14.19
N TYR A 312 3.40 22.73 14.42
CA TYR A 312 3.57 23.79 13.42
C TYR A 312 4.38 23.32 12.21
N ALA A 313 5.47 22.57 12.42
CA ALA A 313 6.24 21.96 11.34
C ALA A 313 5.40 21.01 10.49
N ARG A 314 4.46 20.27 11.10
CA ARG A 314 3.53 19.40 10.37
C ARG A 314 2.62 20.19 9.44
N THR A 315 2.01 21.25 9.95
CA THR A 315 1.16 22.14 9.14
C THR A 315 1.92 22.77 7.97
N VAL A 316 3.18 23.18 8.19
CA VAL A 316 4.04 23.76 7.15
C VAL A 316 4.41 22.72 6.09
N PHE A 317 4.78 21.50 6.52
CA PHE A 317 5.16 20.44 5.59
C PHE A 317 3.95 19.94 4.78
N GLU A 318 2.79 19.76 5.41
CA GLU A 318 1.60 19.19 4.75
C GLU A 318 0.78 20.23 3.96
N GLY A 319 0.96 21.53 4.24
CA GLY A 319 0.27 22.61 3.53
C GLY A 319 0.81 22.77 2.12
N GLY A 320 0.06 22.37 1.09
CA GLY A 320 0.48 22.25 -0.31
C GLY A 320 1.05 23.49 -1.05
N GLY A 321 1.30 24.62 -0.38
CA GLY A 321 1.92 25.83 -0.96
C GLY A 321 3.45 25.89 -0.81
N GLU A 322 4.08 26.89 -1.45
CA GLU A 322 5.52 27.15 -1.35
C GLU A 322 5.90 27.65 0.05
N ILE A 323 6.82 26.96 0.74
CA ILE A 323 7.19 27.22 2.15
C ILE A 323 7.72 28.65 2.38
N GLU A 324 8.35 29.24 1.37
CA GLU A 324 8.90 30.60 1.43
C GLU A 324 7.80 31.69 1.48
N THR A 325 6.60 31.38 0.99
CA THR A 325 5.43 32.28 0.98
C THR A 325 4.35 31.88 1.98
N ILE A 326 4.56 30.85 2.81
CA ILE A 326 3.57 30.46 3.81
C ILE A 326 3.46 31.56 4.87
N GLU A 327 2.44 32.40 4.78
CA GLU A 327 1.88 33.09 5.93
C GLU A 327 0.87 32.15 6.61
N VAL A 328 1.33 31.37 7.60
CA VAL A 328 0.41 30.56 8.40
C VAL A 328 -0.45 31.51 9.23
N VAL A 329 -1.72 31.65 8.85
CA VAL A 329 -2.73 32.37 9.61
C VAL A 329 -2.98 31.63 10.93
N ASP A 330 -2.87 32.36 12.04
CA ASP A 330 -3.20 31.89 13.37
C ASP A 330 -4.69 31.51 13.46
N MET A 331 -4.99 30.24 13.72
CA MET A 331 -6.38 29.73 13.82
C MET A 331 -7.18 30.27 15.03
N ARG A 332 -6.75 31.38 15.68
CA ARG A 332 -7.50 31.99 16.79
C ARG A 332 -7.76 33.48 16.66
N SER A 333 -7.44 34.13 15.55
CA SER A 333 -7.81 35.54 15.35
C SER A 333 -7.96 35.88 13.86
N ALA A 334 -9.20 35.86 13.35
CA ALA A 334 -9.56 36.68 12.19
C ALA A 334 -9.73 38.13 12.69
N PRO A 335 -9.35 39.19 11.93
CA PRO A 335 -10.05 39.51 10.67
C PRO A 335 -9.24 40.13 9.50
N ASN A 336 -9.87 40.04 8.32
CA ASN A 336 -9.89 40.89 7.11
C ASN A 336 -8.62 41.28 6.33
N GLY A 337 -8.60 40.93 5.04
CA GLY A 337 -8.15 41.85 3.96
C GLY A 337 -7.20 41.31 2.87
N ILE A 338 -7.76 40.61 1.87
CA ILE A 338 -7.51 40.60 0.39
C ILE A 338 -6.08 40.64 -0.21
N GLY A 339 -5.84 39.69 -1.15
CA GLY A 339 -5.04 39.83 -2.39
C GLY A 339 -4.41 38.50 -2.89
N ASP A 340 -5.11 37.62 -3.62
CA ASP A 340 -5.20 37.44 -5.11
C ASP A 340 -3.94 36.76 -5.73
N SER A 341 -3.91 35.63 -6.48
CA SER A 341 -4.89 34.89 -7.32
C SER A 341 -4.41 33.42 -7.55
N SER A 342 -5.30 32.41 -7.41
CA SER A 342 -5.39 31.21 -8.28
C SER A 342 -6.56 30.27 -7.87
N SER A 343 -7.47 30.08 -8.84
CA SER A 343 -8.57 29.09 -8.93
C SER A 343 -9.87 29.32 -8.11
N ASP A 344 -10.88 29.90 -8.77
CA ASP A 344 -12.27 30.03 -8.28
C ASP A 344 -12.91 28.69 -7.84
N SER A 345 -12.45 27.54 -8.35
CA SER A 345 -12.98 26.22 -7.98
C SER A 345 -12.64 25.83 -6.54
N ASP A 346 -11.43 26.17 -6.10
CA ASP A 346 -10.91 25.73 -4.81
C ASP A 346 -11.45 26.62 -3.69
N ALA A 347 -11.65 27.90 -3.99
CA ALA A 347 -12.31 28.84 -3.08
C ALA A 347 -13.78 28.45 -2.80
N VAL A 348 -14.52 28.00 -3.82
CA VAL A 348 -15.91 27.55 -3.65
C VAL A 348 -15.97 26.23 -2.88
N ALA A 349 -15.07 25.28 -3.18
CA ALA A 349 -14.99 24.01 -2.46
C ALA A 349 -14.62 24.20 -0.98
N GLU A 350 -13.68 25.11 -0.69
CA GLU A 350 -13.26 25.41 0.67
C GLU A 350 -14.32 26.19 1.46
N ALA A 351 -15.01 27.14 0.81
CA ALA A 351 -16.16 27.83 1.39
C ALA A 351 -17.28 26.84 1.76
N ARG A 352 -17.56 25.88 0.87
CA ARG A 352 -18.54 24.81 1.13
C ARG A 352 -18.12 23.90 2.28
N ALA A 353 -16.85 23.46 2.33
CA ALA A 353 -16.33 22.64 3.42
C ALA A 353 -16.39 23.34 4.78
N ARG A 354 -16.11 24.66 4.81
CA ARG A 354 -16.24 25.50 6.01
C ARG A 354 -17.71 25.65 6.43
N ALA A 355 -18.63 25.86 5.49
CA ALA A 355 -20.07 25.92 5.77
C ALA A 355 -20.61 24.61 6.37
N ILE A 356 -20.26 23.46 5.77
CA ILE A 356 -20.63 22.13 6.30
C ILE A 356 -20.11 21.95 7.73
N SER A 357 -18.86 22.32 7.97
CA SER A 357 -18.24 22.19 9.30
C SER A 357 -18.89 23.10 10.34
N ALA A 358 -19.30 24.31 9.96
CA ALA A 358 -20.04 25.23 10.83
C ALA A 358 -21.40 24.67 11.21
N VAL A 359 -22.15 24.10 10.24
CA VAL A 359 -23.44 23.46 10.49
C VAL A 359 -23.29 22.26 11.43
N ILE A 360 -22.32 21.37 11.18
CA ILE A 360 -22.04 20.22 12.06
C ILE A 360 -21.73 20.66 13.50
N LYS A 361 -20.95 21.73 13.66
CA LYS A 361 -20.58 22.25 14.98
C LYS A 361 -21.79 22.83 15.72
N ALA A 362 -22.74 23.42 15.00
CA ALA A 362 -23.95 24.03 15.55
C ALA A 362 -25.06 23.03 15.89
N LEU A 363 -24.93 21.75 15.51
CA LEU A 363 -25.95 20.72 15.81
C LEU A 363 -26.17 20.54 17.31
N THR A 364 -27.42 20.62 17.73
CA THR A 364 -27.83 20.33 19.12
C THR A 364 -27.68 18.84 19.44
N PRO A 365 -27.62 18.45 20.73
CA PRO A 365 -27.59 17.04 21.12
C PRO A 365 -28.74 16.21 20.53
N GLU A 366 -29.95 16.78 20.43
CA GLU A 366 -31.13 16.13 19.88
C GLU A 366 -30.99 15.89 18.37
N GLN A 367 -30.47 16.88 17.64
CA GLN A 367 -30.20 16.76 16.20
C GLN A 367 -29.09 15.74 15.92
N ARG A 368 -28.04 15.71 16.75
CA ARG A 368 -26.98 14.70 16.66
C ARG A 368 -27.54 13.29 16.87
N ALA A 369 -28.41 13.11 17.87
CA ALA A 369 -29.06 11.83 18.11
C ALA A 369 -29.99 11.42 16.95
N GLN A 370 -30.65 12.36 16.29
CA GLN A 370 -31.44 12.09 15.09
C GLN A 370 -30.57 11.63 13.92
N TYR A 371 -29.47 12.33 13.63
CA TYR A 371 -28.55 11.94 12.57
C TYR A 371 -27.88 10.57 12.82
N VAL A 372 -27.66 10.21 14.08
CA VAL A 372 -27.17 8.86 14.41
C VAL A 372 -28.22 7.79 14.11
N ARG A 373 -29.51 8.06 14.38
CA ARG A 373 -30.60 7.14 13.99
C ARG A 373 -30.72 7.00 12.48
N GLU A 374 -30.66 8.11 11.75
CA GLU A 374 -30.68 8.09 10.28
C GLU A 374 -29.45 7.35 9.70
N PHE A 375 -28.28 7.51 10.32
CA PHE A 375 -27.08 6.75 9.94
C PHE A 375 -27.25 5.25 10.18
N GLU A 376 -27.88 4.85 11.27
CA GLU A 376 -28.19 3.45 11.57
C GLU A 376 -29.21 2.85 10.58
N GLU A 377 -30.26 3.60 10.22
CA GLU A 377 -31.25 3.20 9.21
C GLU A 377 -30.63 3.03 7.82
N GLU A 378 -29.60 3.81 7.47
CA GLU A 378 -28.83 3.68 6.23
C GLU A 378 -27.71 2.61 6.31
N GLY A 379 -27.72 1.76 7.35
CA GLY A 379 -26.80 0.62 7.50
C GLY A 379 -25.49 0.93 8.22
N GLY A 380 -25.36 2.12 8.82
CA GLY A 380 -24.22 2.52 9.63
C GLY A 380 -24.18 1.81 10.99
N LYS A 381 -22.99 1.35 11.41
CA LYS A 381 -22.80 0.77 12.74
C LYS A 381 -22.76 1.84 13.83
N VAL A 382 -23.61 1.71 14.85
CA VAL A 382 -23.70 2.64 15.99
C VAL A 382 -23.50 1.97 17.35
N SER A 383 -22.89 0.78 17.37
CA SER A 383 -22.75 -0.05 18.57
C SER A 383 -21.94 0.60 19.69
N SER A 384 -21.05 1.55 19.34
CA SER A 384 -20.20 2.28 20.28
C SER A 384 -20.69 3.71 20.58
N TYR A 385 -21.85 4.12 20.06
CA TYR A 385 -22.40 5.46 20.28
C TYR A 385 -22.89 5.63 21.72
N SER A 386 -22.44 6.70 22.37
CA SER A 386 -22.83 7.05 23.73
C SER A 386 -23.77 8.25 23.71
N LEU A 387 -25.00 8.05 24.19
CA LEU A 387 -26.00 9.11 24.34
C LEU A 387 -25.58 10.17 25.38
N GLU A 388 -24.82 9.77 26.39
CA GLU A 388 -24.34 10.66 27.45
C GLU A 388 -23.25 11.63 26.94
N THR A 389 -22.38 11.15 26.05
CA THR A 389 -21.23 11.93 25.54
C THR A 389 -21.42 12.41 24.11
N GLY A 390 -22.53 12.06 23.45
CA GLY A 390 -22.85 12.41 22.06
C GLY A 390 -21.79 11.98 21.04
N THR A 391 -21.03 10.92 21.35
CA THR A 391 -19.82 10.52 20.63
C THR A 391 -19.66 9.01 20.56
N PHE A 392 -18.97 8.55 19.52
CA PHE A 392 -18.60 7.15 19.32
C PHE A 392 -17.29 6.85 20.06
N LYS A 393 -17.29 5.75 20.84
CA LYS A 393 -16.07 5.25 21.51
C LYS A 393 -15.14 4.55 20.51
N ASP A 394 -15.69 3.85 19.53
CA ASP A 394 -14.91 3.22 18.47
C ASP A 394 -14.48 4.26 17.42
N ALA A 395 -13.19 4.20 17.04
CA ALA A 395 -12.61 5.19 16.14
C ALA A 395 -13.07 5.00 14.68
N LEU A 396 -13.38 3.78 14.25
CA LEU A 396 -13.86 3.47 12.90
C LEU A 396 -15.32 3.90 12.75
N GLU A 397 -16.19 3.56 13.69
CA GLU A 397 -17.58 4.03 13.69
C GLU A 397 -17.66 5.56 13.70
N ARG A 398 -16.80 6.22 14.51
CA ARG A 398 -16.69 7.69 14.52
C ARG A 398 -16.31 8.25 13.15
N THR A 399 -15.37 7.60 12.47
CA THR A 399 -14.86 8.06 11.17
C THR A 399 -15.93 7.89 10.09
N HIS A 400 -16.62 6.75 10.06
CA HIS A 400 -17.70 6.48 9.12
C HIS A 400 -18.89 7.42 9.33
N TYR A 401 -19.34 7.59 10.57
CA TYR A 401 -20.40 8.53 10.90
C TYR A 401 -20.04 9.97 10.50
N THR A 402 -18.80 10.39 10.74
CA THR A 402 -18.35 11.75 10.39
C THR A 402 -18.31 11.97 8.88
N ALA A 403 -17.88 10.97 8.10
CA ALA A 403 -17.88 11.03 6.63
C ALA A 403 -19.32 11.09 6.08
N TRP A 404 -20.21 10.22 6.58
CA TRP A 404 -21.62 10.20 6.22
C TRP A 404 -22.32 11.53 6.55
N LEU A 405 -22.15 12.05 7.76
CA LEU A 405 -22.78 13.28 8.22
C LEU A 405 -22.36 14.49 7.38
N ARG A 406 -21.08 14.55 6.98
CA ARG A 406 -20.57 15.60 6.07
C ARG A 406 -21.19 15.51 4.69
N SER A 407 -21.38 14.31 4.16
CA SER A 407 -22.04 14.10 2.87
C SER A 407 -23.52 14.51 2.95
N LYS A 408 -24.23 14.07 4.00
CA LYS A 408 -25.66 14.37 4.23
C LYS A 408 -25.92 15.87 4.33
N ILE A 409 -25.13 16.58 5.15
CA ILE A 409 -25.23 18.04 5.32
C ILE A 409 -24.73 18.77 4.06
N GLY A 410 -23.69 18.26 3.41
CA GLY A 410 -23.16 18.80 2.16
C GLY A 410 -24.16 18.75 1.02
N GLY A 411 -25.03 17.74 0.96
CA GLY A 411 -26.12 17.64 -0.01
C GLY A 411 -27.24 18.67 0.18
N ALA A 412 -27.37 19.25 1.38
CA ALA A 412 -28.40 20.25 1.71
C ALA A 412 -27.96 21.70 1.46
N ILE A 413 -26.68 21.93 1.13
CA ILE A 413 -26.13 23.26 0.84
C ILE A 413 -26.02 23.44 -0.69
N PRO A 414 -26.71 24.42 -1.29
CA PRO A 414 -26.63 24.69 -2.74
C PRO A 414 -25.17 24.96 -3.18
N THR A 415 -24.83 24.49 -4.38
CA THR A 415 -23.54 24.72 -5.06
C THR A 415 -23.27 26.18 -5.35
#